data_AF-A0A6N7Y492-F1
#
_entry.id   AF-A0A6N7Y492-F1
#
_cell.length_a   1.000
_cell.length_b   1.000
_cell.length_c   1.000
_cell.angle_alpha   90.00
_cell.angle_beta   90.00
_cell.angle_gamma   90.00
#
_symmetry.space_group_name_H-M   'P 1'
#
loop_
_entity.id
_entity.type
_entity.pdbx_description
1 polymer ?
#
loop_
_entity_poly.entity_id
_entity_poly.type
_entity_poly.pdbx_seq_one_letter_code
_entity_poly.pdbx_strand_id
1 'polypeptide(L)'
;MSKTVKIIISVVIGVLLIAGIGGAAYYFITKNTPKNTYLLSEKETANQFQEYAKDRFENEFKFQDKMKDESYLIDLKANADVPKSLLESSGIPKSVADASEIGLTVGHDPKKEKSVLALNPTIADNEIGKFQWAADKDNQYYASPLFNDIYKAKNDELVDVYEKITGDTSSTTGKESVLTNDTLNLNSLLSGSQISQKDIEKISSKYTDVVIDKLDKDNFEKENATIDVDGDEKDVKKVTLKLSKGETKAIVKSVLEKAKKDKDIKKIAEDQFKTEDYEDKIDEAIQEVKDQDKNDFPSIKSVIWEEDNLILKRELTAKDKNDSEVKLAGTNQIDDDKLAMNYKITADDTELSLKGKSTKDDDKYKDNYTIGANESYKKSTIKLSNNETQDGDKRTDKGKVSVDANYRKTEFEYHNNLETDVKNNTQKQDFKLTTDVQYQPVTFNIKGETKLKDDIKFEKSGAKDLNELSDSDLKKLQKEISKKTEGIVKDLAKDFKK
;
A
#
# COMPACT_ATOMS: atom_id res chain seq x y z
N MET A 1 25.69 2.26 13.54
CA MET A 1 24.51 2.97 13.00
C MET A 1 23.27 2.44 13.68
N SER A 2 22.48 3.31 14.30
CA SER A 2 21.21 2.95 14.94
C SER A 2 20.27 2.32 13.90
N LYS A 3 19.31 1.50 14.36
CA LYS A 3 18.29 0.90 13.49
C LYS A 3 17.50 1.99 12.75
N THR A 4 17.26 3.11 13.42
CA THR A 4 16.58 4.31 12.91
C THR A 4 17.34 4.97 11.76
N VAL A 5 18.65 5.19 11.88
CA VAL A 5 19.46 5.80 10.79
C VAL A 5 19.61 4.84 9.61
N LYS A 6 19.69 3.52 9.84
CA LYS A 6 19.65 2.52 8.75
C LYS A 6 18.32 2.57 7.98
N ILE A 7 17.20 2.70 8.68
CA ILE A 7 15.85 2.82 8.06
C ILE A 7 15.72 4.14 7.30
N ILE A 8 16.16 5.26 7.88
CA ILE A 8 16.09 6.59 7.23
C ILE A 8 16.98 6.66 5.98
N ILE A 9 18.20 6.11 6.02
CA ILE A 9 19.06 6.01 4.84
C ILE A 9 18.43 5.12 3.76
N SER A 10 17.76 4.03 4.15
CA SER A 10 17.02 3.17 3.23
C SER A 10 15.81 3.90 2.61
N VAL A 11 15.13 4.75 3.38
CA VAL A 11 14.03 5.61 2.89
C VAL A 11 14.55 6.71 1.96
N VAL A 12 15.68 7.36 2.26
CA VAL A 12 16.29 8.37 1.37
C VAL A 12 16.76 7.73 0.06
N ILE A 13 17.41 6.57 0.13
CA ILE A 13 17.77 5.77 -1.05
C ILE A 13 16.51 5.33 -1.80
N GLY A 14 15.45 4.93 -1.09
CA GLY A 14 14.14 4.62 -1.68
C GLY A 14 13.48 5.80 -2.38
N VAL A 15 13.52 7.00 -1.80
CA VAL A 15 13.00 8.24 -2.40
C VAL A 15 13.82 8.62 -3.64
N LEU A 16 15.15 8.47 -3.59
CA LEU A 16 16.04 8.66 -4.73
C LEU A 16 15.83 7.62 -5.86
N LEU A 17 15.36 6.41 -5.51
CA LEU A 17 15.18 5.29 -6.44
C LEU A 17 13.77 5.18 -7.04
N ILE A 18 12.72 5.52 -6.27
CA ILE A 18 11.31 5.20 -6.57
C ILE A 18 10.53 6.43 -7.03
N ALA A 19 10.86 7.64 -6.53
CA ALA A 19 9.99 8.79 -6.75
C ALA A 19 10.17 9.47 -8.11
N GLY A 20 11.23 9.14 -8.85
CA GLY A 20 11.67 9.93 -9.99
C GLY A 20 12.03 11.35 -9.56
N ILE A 21 12.88 12.03 -10.32
CA ILE A 21 13.14 13.45 -10.12
C ILE A 21 11.96 14.22 -10.75
N GLY A 22 10.74 14.02 -10.22
CA GLY A 22 9.50 14.43 -10.89
C GLY A 22 9.21 15.94 -10.82
N GLY A 23 9.92 16.70 -9.97
CA GLY A 23 9.47 18.04 -9.61
C GLY A 23 10.41 19.21 -9.84
N ALA A 24 11.64 19.00 -10.27
CA ALA A 24 12.58 20.11 -10.39
C ALA A 24 12.39 20.85 -11.72
N ALA A 25 12.11 22.15 -11.57
CA ALA A 25 11.64 23.10 -12.56
C ALA A 25 12.39 23.10 -13.90
N TYR A 26 11.67 23.56 -14.93
CA TYR A 26 12.00 24.25 -16.20
C TYR A 26 13.46 24.72 -16.48
N TYR A 27 14.32 24.81 -15.46
CA TYR A 27 15.69 25.29 -15.48
C TYR A 27 16.69 24.36 -16.20
N PHE A 28 16.43 23.04 -16.26
CA PHE A 28 17.35 22.07 -16.85
C PHE A 28 17.42 22.12 -18.39
N ILE A 29 16.38 22.67 -19.02
CA ILE A 29 16.19 22.68 -20.48
C ILE A 29 17.24 23.56 -21.21
N THR A 30 17.95 24.44 -20.49
CA THR A 30 18.79 25.48 -21.13
C THR A 30 20.28 25.17 -21.22
N LYS A 31 20.82 24.11 -20.58
CA LYS A 31 22.26 23.81 -20.59
C LYS A 31 22.56 22.31 -20.74
N ASN A 32 23.38 21.95 -21.73
CA ASN A 32 23.80 20.57 -22.03
C ASN A 32 24.93 20.05 -21.09
N THR A 33 24.76 20.19 -19.77
CA THR A 33 25.73 19.71 -18.78
C THR A 33 25.48 18.23 -18.41
N PRO A 34 26.49 17.48 -17.94
CA PRO A 34 26.29 16.11 -17.43
C PRO A 34 25.22 16.02 -16.33
N LYS A 35 25.25 16.94 -15.36
CA LYS A 35 24.22 17.06 -14.31
C LYS A 35 22.81 17.22 -14.90
N ASN A 36 22.63 18.14 -15.84
CA ASN A 36 21.31 18.38 -16.44
C ASN A 36 20.82 17.18 -17.25
N THR A 37 21.71 16.52 -18.01
CA THR A 37 21.36 15.28 -18.72
C THR A 37 20.90 14.19 -17.75
N TYR A 38 21.62 13.98 -16.64
CA TYR A 38 21.24 13.00 -15.63
C TYR A 38 19.85 13.29 -15.05
N LEU A 39 19.64 14.52 -14.56
CA LEU A 39 18.42 14.91 -13.87
C LEU A 39 17.20 14.93 -14.80
N LEU A 40 17.38 15.40 -16.05
CA LEU A 40 16.32 15.36 -17.04
C LEU A 40 15.94 13.92 -17.39
N SER A 41 16.92 13.02 -17.47
CA SER A 41 16.64 11.61 -17.79
C SER A 41 15.83 10.91 -16.71
N GLU A 42 16.16 11.16 -15.44
CA GLU A 42 15.38 10.66 -14.30
C GLU A 42 13.94 11.21 -14.29
N LYS A 43 13.77 12.48 -14.64
CA LYS A 43 12.47 13.15 -14.71
C LYS A 43 11.59 12.57 -15.83
N GLU A 44 12.09 12.57 -17.05
CA GLU A 44 11.29 12.15 -18.21
C GLU A 44 10.97 10.66 -18.17
N THR A 45 11.91 9.82 -17.73
CA THR A 45 11.63 8.39 -17.50
C THR A 45 10.49 8.20 -16.49
N ALA A 46 10.54 8.91 -15.35
CA ALA A 46 9.50 8.82 -14.33
C ALA A 46 8.14 9.35 -14.81
N ASN A 47 8.13 10.47 -15.55
CA ASN A 47 6.92 11.01 -16.16
C ASN A 47 6.29 9.98 -17.09
N GLN A 48 7.10 9.31 -17.92
CA GLN A 48 6.59 8.33 -18.86
C GLN A 48 5.97 7.11 -18.15
N PHE A 49 6.57 6.65 -17.05
CA PHE A 49 5.96 5.61 -16.19
C PHE A 49 4.62 6.05 -15.62
N GLN A 50 4.53 7.31 -15.16
CA GLN A 50 3.29 7.87 -14.63
C GLN A 50 2.23 8.05 -15.71
N GLU A 51 2.60 8.51 -16.90
CA GLU A 51 1.71 8.69 -18.04
C GLU A 51 1.17 7.36 -18.52
N TYR A 52 2.02 6.33 -18.68
CA TYR A 52 1.58 4.97 -19.02
C TYR A 52 0.55 4.43 -18.01
N ALA A 53 0.79 4.64 -16.71
CA ALA A 53 -0.17 4.22 -15.67
C ALA A 53 -1.46 5.05 -15.68
N LYS A 54 -1.36 6.38 -15.83
CA LYS A 54 -2.50 7.30 -15.86
C LYS A 54 -3.38 7.08 -17.09
N ASP A 55 -2.79 6.82 -18.26
CA ASP A 55 -3.51 6.47 -19.49
C ASP A 55 -4.30 5.19 -19.29
N ARG A 56 -3.63 4.14 -18.80
CA ARG A 56 -4.26 2.84 -18.57
C ARG A 56 -5.34 2.84 -17.48
N PHE A 57 -5.22 3.63 -16.41
CA PHE A 57 -6.14 3.58 -15.26
C PHE A 57 -6.81 4.93 -14.96
N GLU A 58 -7.10 5.70 -16.00
CA GLU A 58 -7.51 7.11 -15.90
C GLU A 58 -8.75 7.29 -15.00
N ASN A 59 -9.77 6.44 -15.18
CA ASN A 59 -11.02 6.51 -14.44
C ASN A 59 -10.81 6.15 -12.97
N GLU A 60 -10.05 5.09 -12.69
CA GLU A 60 -9.72 4.66 -11.34
C GLU A 60 -8.91 5.71 -10.58
N PHE A 61 -7.90 6.33 -11.23
CA PHE A 61 -7.15 7.44 -10.62
C PHE A 61 -8.06 8.63 -10.29
N LYS A 62 -8.92 9.06 -11.24
CA LYS A 62 -9.90 10.13 -10.99
C LYS A 62 -10.87 9.80 -9.86
N PHE A 63 -11.28 8.53 -9.76
CA PHE A 63 -12.22 8.07 -8.74
C PHE A 63 -11.56 8.03 -7.35
N GLN A 64 -10.35 7.47 -7.23
CA GLN A 64 -9.58 7.44 -5.98
C GLN A 64 -9.24 8.84 -5.49
N ASP A 65 -8.88 9.77 -6.38
CA ASP A 65 -8.63 11.17 -6.04
C ASP A 65 -9.85 11.83 -5.36
N LYS A 66 -11.07 11.47 -5.77
CA LYS A 66 -12.29 11.99 -5.14
C LYS A 66 -12.56 11.39 -3.75
N MET A 67 -12.20 10.14 -3.50
CA MET A 67 -12.43 9.47 -2.20
C MET A 67 -11.76 10.20 -1.02
N LYS A 68 -10.66 10.91 -1.28
CA LYS A 68 -9.94 11.72 -0.28
C LYS A 68 -10.78 12.88 0.27
N ASP A 69 -11.51 13.56 -0.61
CA ASP A 69 -12.17 14.83 -0.29
C ASP A 69 -13.70 14.69 -0.16
N GLU A 70 -14.25 13.59 -0.67
CA GLU A 70 -15.68 13.27 -0.69
C GLU A 70 -15.95 12.06 0.20
N SER A 71 -17.16 11.98 0.77
CA SER A 71 -17.54 10.76 1.49
C SER A 71 -17.56 9.58 0.53
N TYR A 72 -17.25 8.39 1.03
CA TYR A 72 -17.33 7.15 0.26
C TYR A 72 -18.00 6.06 1.07
N LEU A 73 -18.74 5.19 0.40
CA LEU A 73 -19.36 3.99 0.95
C LEU A 73 -19.04 2.81 0.03
N ILE A 74 -18.35 1.81 0.55
CA ILE A 74 -17.93 0.59 -0.12
C ILE A 74 -18.74 -0.55 0.49
N ASP A 75 -19.50 -1.27 -0.34
CA ASP A 75 -20.20 -2.49 0.02
C ASP A 75 -19.58 -3.65 -0.75
N LEU A 76 -19.00 -4.60 -0.03
CA LEU A 76 -18.42 -5.83 -0.55
C LEU A 76 -19.25 -7.03 -0.11
N LYS A 77 -19.42 -8.01 -1.01
CA LYS A 77 -20.08 -9.28 -0.77
C LYS A 77 -19.17 -10.39 -1.24
N ALA A 78 -18.74 -11.25 -0.33
CA ALA A 78 -17.83 -12.36 -0.61
C ALA A 78 -18.50 -13.71 -0.34
N ASN A 79 -18.37 -14.66 -1.26
CA ASN A 79 -18.73 -16.06 -1.07
C ASN A 79 -17.66 -16.98 -1.67
N ALA A 80 -17.73 -18.27 -1.36
CA ALA A 80 -16.78 -19.26 -1.85
C ALA A 80 -17.51 -20.50 -2.39
N ASP A 81 -17.18 -20.90 -3.61
CA ASP A 81 -17.53 -22.21 -4.15
C ASP A 81 -16.45 -23.21 -3.75
N VAL A 82 -16.77 -24.06 -2.78
CA VAL A 82 -15.88 -25.07 -2.22
C VAL A 82 -16.34 -26.47 -2.64
N PRO A 83 -15.50 -27.29 -3.28
CA PRO A 83 -15.86 -28.65 -3.66
C PRO A 83 -16.30 -29.51 -2.48
N LYS A 84 -17.31 -30.35 -2.70
CA LYS A 84 -17.89 -31.22 -1.66
C LYS A 84 -16.83 -32.06 -0.94
N SER A 85 -15.84 -32.58 -1.65
CA SER A 85 -14.75 -33.40 -1.10
C SER A 85 -13.93 -32.69 -0.03
N LEU A 86 -13.74 -31.37 -0.12
CA LEU A 86 -13.03 -30.60 0.90
C LEU A 86 -13.91 -30.40 2.15
N LEU A 87 -15.22 -30.21 1.94
CA LEU A 87 -16.18 -29.97 3.02
C LEU A 87 -16.51 -31.24 3.83
N GLU A 88 -16.46 -32.43 3.23
CA GLU A 88 -16.73 -33.71 3.89
C GLU A 88 -15.86 -33.93 5.14
N SER A 89 -14.59 -33.54 5.07
CA SER A 89 -13.65 -33.61 6.20
C SER A 89 -14.06 -32.74 7.40
N SER A 90 -14.82 -31.67 7.15
CA SER A 90 -15.27 -30.69 8.15
C SER A 90 -16.73 -30.91 8.57
N GLY A 91 -17.41 -31.90 8.00
CA GLY A 91 -18.83 -32.16 8.25
C GLY A 91 -19.76 -31.02 7.78
N ILE A 92 -19.30 -30.15 6.87
CA ILE A 92 -20.06 -29.01 6.37
C ILE A 92 -20.84 -29.45 5.11
N PRO A 93 -22.17 -29.36 5.07
CA PRO A 93 -22.92 -29.64 3.84
C PRO A 93 -22.60 -28.62 2.74
N LYS A 94 -22.52 -29.07 1.48
CA LYS A 94 -22.31 -28.18 0.31
C LYS A 94 -23.39 -27.09 0.22
N SER A 95 -24.64 -27.45 0.52
CA SER A 95 -25.75 -26.49 0.57
C SER A 95 -25.52 -25.36 1.58
N VAL A 96 -24.93 -25.65 2.74
CA VAL A 96 -24.61 -24.65 3.75
C VAL A 96 -23.51 -23.72 3.26
N ALA A 97 -22.43 -24.28 2.68
CA ALA A 97 -21.33 -23.48 2.14
C ALA A 97 -21.79 -22.55 1.01
N ASP A 98 -22.62 -23.05 0.09
CA ASP A 98 -23.11 -22.29 -1.07
C ASP A 98 -24.08 -21.17 -0.69
N ALA A 99 -24.82 -21.38 0.40
CA ALA A 99 -25.74 -20.41 0.98
C ALA A 99 -25.07 -19.50 2.03
N SER A 100 -23.73 -19.48 2.09
CA SER A 100 -22.97 -18.62 3.01
C SER A 100 -22.32 -17.45 2.27
N GLU A 101 -22.46 -16.25 2.83
CA GLU A 101 -21.91 -15.00 2.29
C GLU A 101 -21.40 -14.13 3.44
N ILE A 102 -20.33 -13.38 3.20
CA ILE A 102 -19.85 -12.33 4.10
C ILE A 102 -20.04 -10.98 3.40
N GLY A 103 -20.91 -10.14 3.95
CA GLY A 103 -20.99 -8.73 3.59
C GLY A 103 -20.03 -7.88 4.42
N LEU A 104 -19.35 -6.92 3.79
CA LEU A 104 -18.50 -5.93 4.43
C LEU A 104 -18.88 -4.54 3.91
N THR A 105 -19.28 -3.64 4.79
CA THR A 105 -19.50 -2.22 4.48
C THR A 105 -18.39 -1.39 5.11
N VAL A 106 -17.73 -0.54 4.33
CA VAL A 106 -16.75 0.45 4.78
C VAL A 106 -17.20 1.81 4.29
N GLY A 107 -17.39 2.76 5.20
CA GLY A 107 -17.77 4.11 4.82
C GLY A 107 -17.05 5.16 5.64
N HIS A 108 -16.73 6.28 5.01
CA HIS A 108 -16.05 7.40 5.64
C HIS A 108 -16.49 8.72 5.02
N ASP A 109 -16.71 9.74 5.85
CA ASP A 109 -16.92 11.12 5.46
C ASP A 109 -15.84 11.97 6.15
N PRO A 110 -14.80 12.40 5.41
CA PRO A 110 -13.68 13.15 5.99
C PRO A 110 -14.09 14.54 6.48
N LYS A 111 -15.19 15.12 5.95
CA LYS A 111 -15.66 16.45 6.33
C LYS A 111 -16.54 16.41 7.57
N LYS A 112 -17.33 15.35 7.73
CA LYS A 112 -18.21 15.18 8.91
C LYS A 112 -17.57 14.35 10.02
N GLU A 113 -16.36 13.83 9.80
CA GLU A 113 -15.66 12.90 10.70
C GLU A 113 -16.57 11.74 11.10
N LYS A 114 -17.17 11.11 10.10
CA LYS A 114 -18.05 9.95 10.29
C LYS A 114 -17.51 8.74 9.60
N SER A 115 -17.47 7.62 10.30
CA SER A 115 -17.04 6.35 9.74
C SER A 115 -17.99 5.22 10.10
N VAL A 116 -18.03 4.20 9.26
CA VAL A 116 -18.69 2.93 9.54
C VAL A 116 -17.86 1.78 8.97
N LEU A 117 -17.73 0.74 9.75
CA LEU A 117 -17.22 -0.57 9.38
C LEU A 117 -18.26 -1.58 9.85
N ALA A 118 -18.81 -2.36 8.93
CA ALA A 118 -19.82 -3.36 9.27
C ALA A 118 -19.56 -4.69 8.59
N LEU A 119 -19.72 -5.77 9.35
CA LEU A 119 -19.69 -7.14 8.88
C LEU A 119 -21.11 -7.73 8.97
N ASN A 120 -21.57 -8.31 7.87
CA ASN A 120 -22.90 -8.88 7.71
C ASN A 120 -22.78 -10.34 7.23
N PRO A 121 -22.45 -11.30 8.13
CA PRO A 121 -22.36 -12.69 7.76
C PRO A 121 -23.75 -13.32 7.60
N THR A 122 -23.87 -14.15 6.57
CA THR A 122 -24.99 -15.05 6.30
C THR A 122 -24.44 -16.47 6.24
N ILE A 123 -25.07 -17.40 6.94
CA ILE A 123 -24.68 -18.82 6.93
C ILE A 123 -25.93 -19.64 6.68
N ALA A 124 -25.92 -20.51 5.68
CA ALA A 124 -27.08 -21.32 5.30
C ALA A 124 -28.35 -20.47 5.05
N ASP A 125 -28.21 -19.34 4.33
CA ASP A 125 -29.26 -18.33 4.10
C ASP A 125 -29.81 -17.64 5.37
N ASN A 126 -29.25 -17.94 6.55
CA ASN A 126 -29.62 -17.28 7.80
C ASN A 126 -28.69 -16.08 8.06
N GLU A 127 -29.27 -14.88 8.09
CA GLU A 127 -28.58 -13.66 8.51
C GLU A 127 -28.22 -13.77 10.00
N ILE A 128 -26.93 -13.72 10.31
CA ILE A 128 -26.44 -13.76 11.71
C ILE A 128 -26.66 -12.42 12.41
N GLY A 129 -26.78 -11.35 11.62
CA GLY A 129 -26.94 -9.98 12.07
C GLY A 129 -25.73 -9.11 11.76
N LYS A 130 -25.90 -7.79 11.92
CA LYS A 130 -24.88 -6.79 11.58
C LYS A 130 -23.95 -6.55 12.78
N PHE A 131 -22.65 -6.82 12.61
CA PHE A 131 -21.60 -6.39 13.51
C PHE A 131 -21.06 -5.06 13.01
N GLN A 132 -21.30 -3.98 13.74
CA GLN A 132 -20.99 -2.62 13.30
C GLN A 132 -20.10 -1.93 14.32
N TRP A 133 -19.03 -1.35 13.81
CA TRP A 133 -18.24 -0.32 14.44
C TRP A 133 -18.43 0.97 13.65
N ALA A 134 -18.94 2.02 14.29
CA ALA A 134 -19.11 3.32 13.67
C ALA A 134 -18.45 4.41 14.52
N ALA A 135 -18.26 5.59 13.96
CA ALA A 135 -17.68 6.72 14.67
C ALA A 135 -18.30 8.04 14.19
N ASP A 136 -18.41 8.99 15.12
CA ASP A 136 -18.52 10.41 14.81
C ASP A 136 -17.36 11.20 15.45
N LYS A 137 -17.40 12.53 15.31
CA LYS A 137 -16.38 13.44 15.85
C LYS A 137 -16.12 13.25 17.36
N ASP A 138 -17.11 12.79 18.13
CA ASP A 138 -17.03 12.72 19.58
C ASP A 138 -16.88 11.28 20.10
N ASN A 139 -17.50 10.29 19.45
CA ASN A 139 -17.58 8.92 19.98
C ASN A 139 -17.39 7.84 18.91
N GLN A 140 -16.92 6.67 19.37
CA GLN A 140 -17.07 5.39 18.70
C GLN A 140 -18.37 4.72 19.15
N TYR A 141 -19.00 3.95 18.26
CA TYR A 141 -20.27 3.26 18.47
C TYR A 141 -20.15 1.79 18.05
N TYR A 142 -20.66 0.89 18.87
CA TYR A 142 -20.62 -0.55 18.66
C TYR A 142 -22.03 -1.12 18.72
N ALA A 143 -22.43 -1.81 17.66
CA ALA A 143 -23.71 -2.53 17.57
C ALA A 143 -23.45 -3.95 17.05
N SER A 144 -24.07 -4.95 17.65
CA SER A 144 -23.82 -6.35 17.29
C SER A 144 -25.01 -7.23 17.67
N PRO A 145 -25.31 -8.31 16.95
CA PRO A 145 -26.28 -9.31 17.41
C PRO A 145 -25.90 -9.98 18.74
N LEU A 146 -24.66 -9.82 19.21
CA LEU A 146 -24.18 -10.38 20.47
C LEU A 146 -24.66 -9.64 21.72
N PHE A 147 -25.26 -8.45 21.57
CA PHE A 147 -25.78 -7.67 22.69
C PHE A 147 -26.95 -6.79 22.23
N ASN A 148 -27.89 -6.46 23.10
CA ASN A 148 -29.14 -5.80 22.68
C ASN A 148 -29.01 -4.28 22.48
N ASP A 149 -28.12 -3.63 23.23
CA ASP A 149 -27.97 -2.18 23.23
C ASP A 149 -26.87 -1.70 22.28
N ILE A 150 -26.93 -0.44 21.86
CA ILE A 150 -25.77 0.22 21.23
C ILE A 150 -24.84 0.69 22.34
N TYR A 151 -23.56 0.45 22.20
CA TYR A 151 -22.54 0.94 23.12
C TYR A 151 -21.75 2.07 22.47
N LYS A 152 -21.34 3.06 23.26
CA LYS A 152 -20.45 4.13 22.82
C LYS A 152 -19.21 4.22 23.70
N ALA A 153 -18.12 4.71 23.13
CA ALA A 153 -16.92 5.08 23.85
C ALA A 153 -16.44 6.45 23.35
N LYS A 154 -15.99 7.32 24.25
CA LYS A 154 -15.47 8.64 23.83
C LYS A 154 -14.13 8.48 23.12
N ASN A 155 -13.91 9.28 22.08
CA ASN A 155 -12.71 9.19 21.25
C ASN A 155 -11.40 9.42 22.04
N ASP A 156 -11.44 10.25 23.08
CA ASP A 156 -10.32 10.60 23.97
C ASP A 156 -10.13 9.64 25.16
N GLU A 157 -10.97 8.62 25.28
CA GLU A 157 -10.96 7.66 26.40
C GLU A 157 -11.03 6.20 25.90
N LEU A 158 -10.60 5.92 24.66
CA LEU A 158 -10.65 4.59 24.03
C LEU A 158 -9.66 3.60 24.63
N VAL A 159 -8.48 4.07 25.02
CA VAL A 159 -7.48 3.26 25.74
C VAL A 159 -8.06 2.75 27.05
N ASP A 160 -8.69 3.63 27.83
CA ASP A 160 -9.33 3.27 29.10
C ASP A 160 -10.42 2.20 28.90
N VAL A 161 -11.23 2.33 27.84
CA VAL A 161 -12.24 1.33 27.48
C VAL A 161 -11.60 0.01 27.07
N TYR A 162 -10.52 0.04 26.28
CA TYR A 162 -9.78 -1.16 25.88
C TYR A 162 -9.22 -1.88 27.11
N GLU A 163 -8.52 -1.18 28.00
CA GLU A 163 -7.95 -1.74 29.23
C GLU A 163 -9.04 -2.33 30.12
N LYS A 164 -10.16 -1.63 30.27
CA LYS A 164 -11.31 -2.08 31.07
C LYS A 164 -11.96 -3.35 30.54
N ILE A 165 -12.05 -3.51 29.22
CA ILE A 165 -12.68 -4.68 28.58
C ILE A 165 -11.73 -5.87 28.53
N THR A 166 -10.46 -5.64 28.20
CA THR A 166 -9.48 -6.70 27.93
C THR A 166 -8.64 -7.08 29.15
N GLY A 167 -8.48 -6.16 30.10
CA GLY A 167 -7.50 -6.28 31.19
C GLY A 167 -6.04 -6.12 30.74
N ASP A 168 -5.79 -5.81 29.47
CA ASP A 168 -4.45 -5.64 28.91
C ASP A 168 -3.99 -4.19 29.00
N THR A 169 -3.10 -3.92 29.95
CA THR A 169 -2.43 -2.63 30.13
C THR A 169 -1.03 -2.60 29.51
N SER A 170 -0.53 -3.74 29.03
CA SER A 170 0.83 -3.85 28.51
C SER A 170 0.95 -3.32 27.08
N SER A 171 -0.13 -3.39 26.30
CA SER A 171 -0.19 -2.88 24.93
C SER A 171 -0.45 -1.37 24.83
N THR A 172 -0.82 -0.74 25.95
CA THR A 172 -1.28 0.66 26.04
C THR A 172 -0.33 1.56 26.84
N THR A 173 0.57 1.00 27.64
CA THR A 173 1.48 1.76 28.51
C THR A 173 2.95 1.62 28.11
N GLY A 174 3.72 2.72 28.24
CA GLY A 174 5.16 2.76 27.98
C GLY A 174 5.55 3.33 26.61
N LYS A 175 6.87 3.51 26.39
CA LYS A 175 7.43 4.13 25.17
C LYS A 175 7.25 3.29 23.89
N GLU A 176 6.82 2.04 24.02
CA GLU A 176 6.54 1.11 22.93
C GLU A 176 5.03 0.79 22.82
N SER A 177 4.16 1.57 23.48
CA SER A 177 2.71 1.43 23.33
C SER A 177 2.31 1.52 21.86
N VAL A 178 1.62 0.49 21.38
CA VAL A 178 1.12 0.42 20.00
C VAL A 178 -0.36 0.81 19.94
N LEU A 179 -1.06 0.78 21.08
CA LEU A 179 -2.47 1.12 21.20
C LEU A 179 -2.65 2.48 21.90
N THR A 180 -2.96 3.49 21.10
CA THR A 180 -3.41 4.81 21.55
C THR A 180 -4.87 5.04 21.19
N ASN A 181 -5.48 6.09 21.74
CA ASN A 181 -6.84 6.50 21.39
C ASN A 181 -7.01 6.65 19.88
N ASP A 182 -6.04 7.22 19.19
CA ASP A 182 -6.08 7.41 17.75
C ASP A 182 -5.98 6.10 16.97
N THR A 183 -5.15 5.15 17.41
CA THR A 183 -5.06 3.82 16.74
C THR A 183 -6.32 2.99 16.93
N LEU A 184 -7.10 3.28 17.97
CA LEU A 184 -8.39 2.66 18.28
C LEU A 184 -9.57 3.47 17.73
N ASN A 185 -9.33 4.60 17.04
CA ASN A 185 -10.38 5.46 16.50
C ASN A 185 -10.63 5.17 15.01
N LEU A 186 -11.86 4.80 14.65
CA LEU A 186 -12.21 4.44 13.27
C LEU A 186 -12.07 5.60 12.28
N ASN A 187 -12.35 6.84 12.70
CA ASN A 187 -12.13 8.00 11.84
C ASN A 187 -10.65 8.12 11.49
N SER A 188 -9.77 7.99 12.49
CA SER A 188 -8.32 8.00 12.29
C SER A 188 -7.84 6.87 11.37
N LEU A 189 -8.37 5.66 11.53
CA LEU A 189 -8.00 4.49 10.73
C LEU A 189 -8.40 4.66 9.25
N LEU A 190 -9.59 5.18 8.97
CA LEU A 190 -10.06 5.35 7.60
C LEU A 190 -9.47 6.61 6.93
N SER A 191 -9.29 7.70 7.67
CA SER A 191 -8.62 8.93 7.18
C SER A 191 -7.15 8.70 6.80
N GLY A 192 -6.43 7.85 7.54
CA GLY A 192 -4.99 7.61 7.36
C GLY A 192 -4.63 6.86 6.07
N SER A 193 -5.62 6.28 5.37
CA SER A 193 -5.39 5.39 4.22
C SER A 193 -5.28 6.08 2.86
N GLN A 194 -5.43 7.41 2.78
CA GLN A 194 -5.65 8.11 1.49
C GLN A 194 -4.65 9.26 1.24
N ILE A 195 -3.40 8.93 0.84
CA ILE A 195 -2.53 9.91 0.16
C ILE A 195 -2.92 9.95 -1.32
N SER A 196 -3.23 11.13 -1.87
CA SER A 196 -3.47 11.25 -3.31
C SER A 196 -2.15 11.23 -4.10
N GLN A 197 -2.22 10.84 -5.38
CA GLN A 197 -1.06 10.90 -6.27
C GLN A 197 -0.51 12.33 -6.35
N LYS A 198 -1.39 13.35 -6.35
CA LYS A 198 -0.98 14.76 -6.34
C LYS A 198 -0.19 15.15 -5.09
N ASP A 199 -0.54 14.62 -3.92
CA ASP A 199 0.22 14.86 -2.69
C ASP A 199 1.59 14.19 -2.76
N ILE A 200 1.66 12.95 -3.28
CA ILE A 200 2.92 12.23 -3.51
C ILE A 200 3.81 13.03 -4.49
N GLU A 201 3.26 13.51 -5.61
CA GLU A 201 3.97 14.33 -6.59
C GLU A 201 4.50 15.62 -5.97
N LYS A 202 3.66 16.33 -5.20
CA LYS A 202 4.04 17.57 -4.49
C LYS A 202 5.16 17.31 -3.47
N ILE A 203 5.06 16.24 -2.69
CA ILE A 203 6.10 15.84 -1.74
C ILE A 203 7.36 15.49 -2.50
N SER A 204 7.29 14.56 -3.46
CA SER A 204 8.43 14.14 -4.28
C SER A 204 9.18 15.33 -4.86
N SER A 205 8.46 16.31 -5.43
CA SER A 205 9.03 17.54 -5.98
C SER A 205 9.86 18.33 -4.96
N LYS A 206 9.29 18.61 -3.78
CA LYS A 206 9.98 19.40 -2.75
C LYS A 206 11.29 18.75 -2.26
N TYR A 207 11.32 17.42 -2.16
CA TYR A 207 12.50 16.68 -1.69
C TYR A 207 13.53 16.49 -2.80
N THR A 208 13.06 16.31 -4.02
CA THR A 208 13.89 16.28 -5.22
C THR A 208 14.71 17.56 -5.36
N ASP A 209 14.08 18.72 -5.17
CA ASP A 209 14.79 20.01 -5.22
C ASP A 209 15.92 20.08 -4.18
N VAL A 210 15.66 19.64 -2.95
CA VAL A 210 16.65 19.61 -1.87
C VAL A 210 17.84 18.71 -2.20
N VAL A 211 17.59 17.54 -2.80
CA VAL A 211 18.65 16.65 -3.25
C VAL A 211 19.47 17.32 -4.36
N ILE A 212 18.81 17.85 -5.39
CA ILE A 212 19.46 18.45 -6.56
C ILE A 212 20.36 19.62 -6.18
N ASP A 213 19.94 20.45 -5.23
CA ASP A 213 20.71 21.58 -4.73
C ASP A 213 22.01 21.13 -4.04
N LYS A 214 22.09 19.88 -3.58
CA LYS A 214 23.27 19.28 -2.95
C LYS A 214 24.16 18.49 -3.91
N LEU A 215 23.75 18.31 -5.17
CA LEU A 215 24.57 17.63 -6.17
C LEU A 215 25.47 18.64 -6.88
N ASP A 216 26.78 18.52 -6.72
CA ASP A 216 27.73 19.37 -7.42
C ASP A 216 27.90 18.92 -8.89
N LYS A 217 28.20 19.87 -9.78
CA LYS A 217 28.36 19.56 -11.21
C LYS A 217 29.52 18.60 -11.46
N ASP A 218 30.54 18.66 -10.61
CA ASP A 218 31.75 17.84 -10.70
C ASP A 218 31.50 16.39 -10.26
N ASN A 219 30.35 16.09 -9.64
CA ASN A 219 29.93 14.72 -9.37
C ASN A 219 29.51 13.96 -10.64
N PHE A 220 29.41 14.65 -11.79
CA PHE A 220 28.84 14.08 -13.00
C PHE A 220 29.84 13.99 -14.15
N GLU A 221 29.91 12.81 -14.75
CA GLU A 221 30.65 12.53 -15.98
C GLU A 221 29.66 12.15 -17.08
N LYS A 222 29.91 12.58 -18.32
CA LYS A 222 29.11 12.22 -19.50
C LYS A 222 30.02 11.77 -20.63
N GLU A 223 29.68 10.64 -21.22
CA GLU A 223 30.36 10.08 -22.39
C GLU A 223 29.34 9.42 -23.32
N ASN A 224 29.72 9.19 -24.58
CA ASN A 224 28.91 8.39 -25.50
C ASN A 224 29.21 6.91 -25.29
N ALA A 225 28.20 6.07 -25.45
CA ALA A 225 28.34 4.63 -25.37
C ALA A 225 27.37 3.96 -26.36
N THR A 226 27.60 2.69 -26.64
CA THR A 226 26.66 1.84 -27.37
C THR A 226 26.27 0.69 -26.44
N ILE A 227 24.98 0.39 -26.35
CA ILE A 227 24.44 -0.69 -25.51
C ILE A 227 23.46 -1.55 -26.32
N ASP A 228 23.32 -2.81 -25.93
CA ASP A 228 22.24 -3.68 -26.39
C ASP A 228 21.05 -3.56 -25.44
N VAL A 229 19.88 -3.25 -25.99
CA VAL A 229 18.60 -3.23 -25.27
C VAL A 229 17.63 -4.12 -26.02
N ASP A 230 17.25 -5.24 -25.43
CA ASP A 230 16.33 -6.23 -26.03
C ASP A 230 16.79 -6.78 -27.41
N GLY A 231 18.10 -6.80 -27.69
CA GLY A 231 18.67 -7.30 -28.94
C GLY A 231 18.89 -6.23 -30.02
N ASP A 232 18.58 -4.97 -29.72
CA ASP A 232 18.85 -3.83 -30.58
C ASP A 232 20.05 -3.02 -30.04
N GLU A 233 21.05 -2.77 -30.88
CA GLU A 233 22.15 -1.86 -30.56
C GLU A 233 21.68 -0.41 -30.62
N LYS A 234 21.92 0.34 -29.54
CA LYS A 234 21.54 1.75 -29.40
C LYS A 234 22.72 2.61 -29.01
N ASP A 235 22.88 3.72 -29.73
CA ASP A 235 23.80 4.79 -29.37
C ASP A 235 23.17 5.67 -28.29
N VAL A 236 23.83 5.75 -27.14
CA VAL A 236 23.29 6.34 -25.93
C VAL A 236 24.30 7.29 -25.28
N LYS A 237 23.81 8.20 -24.44
CA LYS A 237 24.68 8.95 -23.53
C LYS A 237 24.78 8.20 -22.22
N LYS A 238 25.99 7.82 -21.84
CA LYS A 238 26.29 7.30 -20.52
C LYS A 238 26.59 8.46 -19.59
N VAL A 239 25.81 8.57 -18.51
CA VAL A 239 25.97 9.61 -17.51
C VAL A 239 26.22 8.96 -16.15
N THR A 240 27.31 9.34 -15.50
CA THR A 240 27.73 8.78 -14.20
C THR A 240 27.67 9.87 -13.14
N LEU A 241 26.93 9.60 -12.06
CA LEU A 241 26.92 10.34 -10.81
C LEU A 241 27.78 9.61 -9.78
N LYS A 242 28.71 10.32 -9.13
CA LYS A 242 29.52 9.83 -8.01
C LYS A 242 29.33 10.70 -6.78
N LEU A 243 28.86 10.11 -5.69
CA LEU A 243 28.76 10.74 -4.39
C LEU A 243 29.72 10.08 -3.41
N SER A 244 30.57 10.89 -2.81
CA SER A 244 31.36 10.52 -1.65
C SER A 244 30.46 10.34 -0.42
N LYS A 245 30.99 9.65 0.59
CA LYS A 245 30.30 9.44 1.87
C LYS A 245 29.90 10.75 2.56
N GLY A 246 30.74 11.78 2.42
CA GLY A 246 30.47 13.12 2.95
C GLY A 246 29.32 13.84 2.25
N GLU A 247 29.23 13.72 0.93
CA GLU A 247 28.12 14.27 0.14
C GLU A 247 26.81 13.53 0.45
N THR A 248 26.85 12.20 0.58
CA THR A 248 25.69 11.42 1.04
C THR A 248 25.21 11.88 2.42
N LYS A 249 26.12 12.07 3.39
CA LYS A 249 25.79 12.62 4.71
C LYS A 249 25.11 13.99 4.61
N ALA A 250 25.62 14.88 3.75
CA ALA A 250 25.07 16.22 3.56
C ALA A 250 23.65 16.18 2.98
N ILE A 251 23.40 15.31 2.00
CA ILE A 251 22.07 15.11 1.40
C ILE A 251 21.08 14.61 2.45
N VAL A 252 21.42 13.54 3.18
CA VAL A 252 20.56 12.96 4.23
C VAL A 252 20.20 14.02 5.28
N LYS A 253 21.20 14.78 5.73
CA LYS A 253 20.97 15.88 6.67
C LYS A 253 19.99 16.92 6.12
N SER A 254 20.15 17.37 4.88
CA SER A 254 19.28 18.39 4.30
C SER A 254 17.86 17.89 4.05
N VAL A 255 17.69 16.62 3.69
CA VAL A 255 16.37 15.98 3.59
C VAL A 255 15.66 15.97 4.95
N LEU A 256 16.36 15.59 6.03
CA LEU A 256 15.79 15.62 7.38
C LEU A 256 15.47 17.05 7.85
N GLU A 257 16.35 18.02 7.60
CA GLU A 257 16.11 19.42 7.93
C GLU A 257 14.92 20.02 7.16
N LYS A 258 14.70 19.58 5.91
CA LYS A 258 13.51 19.93 5.13
C LYS A 258 12.26 19.30 5.73
N ALA A 259 12.32 18.00 6.03
CA ALA A 259 11.20 17.25 6.61
C ALA A 259 10.74 17.83 7.95
N LYS A 260 11.67 18.23 8.82
CA LYS A 260 11.32 18.90 10.09
C LYS A 260 10.40 20.12 9.89
N LYS A 261 10.57 20.84 8.78
CA LYS A 261 9.84 22.08 8.47
C LYS A 261 8.65 21.86 7.54
N ASP A 262 8.46 20.67 6.99
CA ASP A 262 7.42 20.41 5.99
C ASP A 262 6.12 20.01 6.68
N LYS A 263 5.13 20.91 6.64
CA LYS A 263 3.80 20.68 7.21
C LYS A 263 3.09 19.48 6.57
N ASP A 264 3.34 19.18 5.30
CA ASP A 264 2.70 18.05 4.62
C ASP A 264 3.26 16.72 5.14
N ILE A 265 4.58 16.63 5.36
CA ILE A 265 5.20 15.43 5.94
C ILE A 265 4.92 15.31 7.44
N LYS A 266 4.94 16.43 8.18
CA LYS A 266 4.51 16.44 9.57
C LYS A 266 3.08 15.92 9.69
N LYS A 267 2.16 16.44 8.86
CA LYS A 267 0.79 15.97 8.80
C LYS A 267 0.69 14.48 8.43
N ILE A 268 1.46 13.96 7.47
CA ILE A 268 1.47 12.52 7.16
C ILE A 268 2.02 11.70 8.33
N ALA A 269 3.09 12.15 8.98
CA ALA A 269 3.67 11.46 10.12
C ALA A 269 2.72 11.42 11.31
N GLU A 270 1.98 12.51 11.55
CA GLU A 270 0.96 12.63 12.60
C GLU A 270 -0.32 11.89 12.23
N ASP A 271 -0.83 12.04 11.01
CA ASP A 271 -2.12 11.50 10.57
C ASP A 271 -2.04 10.03 10.16
N GLN A 272 -0.93 9.55 9.60
CA GLN A 272 -0.81 8.18 9.06
C GLN A 272 0.10 7.29 9.88
N PHE A 273 1.25 7.83 10.30
CA PHE A 273 2.23 7.09 11.10
C PHE A 273 2.09 7.34 12.60
N LYS A 274 1.08 8.15 13.00
CA LYS A 274 0.68 8.44 14.39
C LYS A 274 1.87 8.77 15.29
N THR A 275 2.78 9.58 14.76
CA THR A 275 3.99 9.98 15.46
C THR A 275 3.73 11.27 16.24
N GLU A 276 3.24 11.13 17.47
CA GLU A 276 2.92 12.26 18.37
C GLU A 276 4.15 13.15 18.64
N ASP A 277 5.35 12.56 18.66
CA ASP A 277 6.63 13.26 18.87
C ASP A 277 7.42 13.43 17.56
N TYR A 278 6.76 13.77 16.45
CA TYR A 278 7.42 13.87 15.14
C TYR A 278 8.62 14.83 15.18
N GLU A 279 8.44 16.00 15.82
CA GLU A 279 9.49 17.01 15.93
C GLU A 279 10.70 16.53 16.76
N ASP A 280 10.46 15.80 17.84
CA ASP A 280 11.54 15.27 18.67
C ASP A 280 12.27 14.12 17.96
N LYS A 281 11.54 13.18 17.34
CA LYS A 281 12.15 12.06 16.60
C LYS A 281 12.96 12.54 15.40
N ILE A 282 12.48 13.57 14.69
CA ILE A 282 13.25 14.12 13.58
C ILE A 282 14.45 14.93 14.07
N ASP A 283 14.35 15.59 15.24
CA ASP A 283 15.50 16.24 15.87
C ASP A 283 16.56 15.24 16.32
N GLU A 284 16.15 14.14 16.96
CA GLU A 284 17.04 13.02 17.30
C GLU A 284 17.74 12.49 16.05
N ALA A 285 16.99 12.22 14.97
CA ALA A 285 17.57 11.76 13.71
C ALA A 285 18.57 12.77 13.11
N ILE A 286 18.26 14.08 13.17
CA ILE A 286 19.17 15.14 12.71
C ILE A 286 20.44 15.16 13.57
N GLN A 287 20.35 15.01 14.90
CA GLN A 287 21.51 14.98 15.78
C GLN A 287 22.35 13.72 15.53
N GLU A 288 21.73 12.54 15.42
CA GLU A 288 22.44 11.31 15.09
C GLU A 288 23.23 11.42 13.79
N VAL A 289 22.65 12.04 12.75
CA VAL A 289 23.36 12.29 11.48
C VAL A 289 24.52 13.26 11.67
N LYS A 290 24.36 14.31 12.49
CA LYS A 290 25.45 15.26 12.78
C LYS A 290 26.62 14.57 13.48
N ASP A 291 26.33 13.75 14.49
CA ASP A 291 27.31 13.11 15.36
C ASP A 291 28.04 11.93 14.71
N GLN A 292 27.41 11.22 13.77
CA GLN A 292 28.04 10.11 13.04
C GLN A 292 29.21 10.58 12.17
N ASP A 293 30.25 9.77 12.05
CA ASP A 293 31.37 10.09 11.15
C ASP A 293 30.91 10.00 9.69
N LYS A 294 31.47 10.82 8.81
CA LYS A 294 31.12 10.77 7.37
C LYS A 294 31.35 9.37 6.79
N ASN A 295 32.29 8.60 7.30
CA ASN A 295 32.60 7.26 6.82
C ASN A 295 31.50 6.25 7.12
N ASP A 296 30.62 6.52 8.09
CA ASP A 296 29.46 5.67 8.39
C ASP A 296 28.37 5.75 7.30
N PHE A 297 28.45 6.73 6.40
CA PHE A 297 27.54 6.87 5.27
C PHE A 297 28.08 6.16 4.03
N PRO A 298 27.21 5.67 3.13
CA PRO A 298 27.68 5.00 1.94
C PRO A 298 28.18 5.98 0.87
N SER A 299 29.16 5.55 0.09
CA SER A 299 29.45 6.19 -1.20
C SER A 299 28.49 5.64 -2.25
N ILE A 300 28.02 6.48 -3.17
CA ILE A 300 27.06 6.10 -4.20
C ILE A 300 27.69 6.31 -5.58
N LYS A 301 27.56 5.32 -6.46
CA LYS A 301 27.81 5.45 -7.89
C LYS A 301 26.54 5.09 -8.63
N SER A 302 25.96 6.04 -9.37
CA SER A 302 24.83 5.79 -10.26
C SER A 302 25.26 6.02 -11.69
N VAL A 303 25.03 5.06 -12.56
CA VAL A 303 25.31 5.12 -13.99
C VAL A 303 24.00 4.90 -14.72
N ILE A 304 23.65 5.83 -15.59
CA ILE A 304 22.51 5.70 -16.49
C ILE A 304 23.00 5.73 -17.94
N TRP A 305 22.27 5.04 -18.80
CA TRP A 305 22.41 5.15 -20.24
C TRP A 305 21.08 5.67 -20.77
N GLU A 306 21.12 6.86 -21.36
CA GLU A 306 19.94 7.56 -21.85
C GLU A 306 19.94 7.72 -23.37
N GLU A 307 18.74 7.60 -23.94
CA GLU A 307 18.39 7.95 -25.31
C GLU A 307 17.22 8.93 -25.23
N ASP A 308 17.34 10.11 -25.85
CA ASP A 308 16.31 11.16 -25.83
C ASP A 308 15.76 11.51 -24.44
N ASN A 309 16.62 11.49 -23.43
CA ASN A 309 16.30 11.69 -22.01
C ASN A 309 15.46 10.56 -21.39
N LEU A 310 15.43 9.39 -21.99
CA LEU A 310 14.85 8.19 -21.39
C LEU A 310 15.97 7.25 -20.97
N ILE A 311 15.96 6.85 -19.70
CA ILE A 311 16.91 5.88 -19.17
C ILE A 311 16.53 4.52 -19.73
N LEU A 312 17.42 3.91 -20.51
CA LEU A 312 17.24 2.56 -21.05
C LEU A 312 17.91 1.49 -20.19
N LYS A 313 19.01 1.87 -19.52
CA LYS A 313 19.77 1.02 -18.61
C LYS A 313 20.22 1.84 -17.40
N ARG A 314 20.28 1.21 -16.24
CA ARG A 314 20.92 1.78 -15.04
C ARG A 314 21.70 0.77 -14.23
N GLU A 315 22.71 1.28 -13.56
CA GLU A 315 23.50 0.61 -12.54
C GLU A 315 23.72 1.57 -11.37
N LEU A 316 23.25 1.19 -10.19
CA LEU A 316 23.50 1.91 -8.95
C LEU A 316 24.27 0.99 -8.00
N THR A 317 25.33 1.51 -7.38
CA THR A 317 26.10 0.82 -6.35
C THR A 317 26.25 1.74 -5.15
N ALA A 318 25.85 1.25 -3.98
CA ALA A 318 26.11 1.88 -2.69
C ALA A 318 27.09 1.03 -1.91
N LYS A 319 28.18 1.63 -1.40
CA LYS A 319 29.20 0.92 -0.61
C LYS A 319 29.34 1.54 0.77
N ASP A 320 29.28 0.71 1.82
CA ASP A 320 29.42 1.17 3.19
C ASP A 320 30.91 1.34 3.61
N LYS A 321 31.20 1.37 4.92
CA LYS A 321 32.58 1.45 5.45
C LYS A 321 33.36 0.14 5.44
N ASN A 322 32.68 -0.98 5.32
CA ASN A 322 33.27 -2.32 5.27
C ASN A 322 33.36 -2.83 3.83
N ASP A 323 33.10 -1.97 2.84
CA ASP A 323 32.97 -2.31 1.42
C ASP A 323 31.85 -3.33 1.15
N SER A 324 30.88 -3.47 2.04
CA SER A 324 29.62 -4.17 1.74
C SER A 324 28.86 -3.36 0.69
N GLU A 325 28.43 -4.04 -0.37
CA GLU A 325 27.83 -3.40 -1.55
C GLU A 325 26.35 -3.77 -1.69
N VAL A 326 25.52 -2.75 -1.88
CA VAL A 326 24.18 -2.91 -2.44
C VAL A 326 24.24 -2.46 -3.89
N LYS A 327 23.81 -3.33 -4.82
CA LYS A 327 23.75 -3.01 -6.24
C LYS A 327 22.33 -3.11 -6.75
N LEU A 328 21.95 -2.17 -7.59
CA LEU A 328 20.79 -2.24 -8.46
C LEU A 328 21.30 -2.18 -9.90
N ALA A 329 20.87 -3.11 -10.74
CA ALA A 329 21.16 -3.08 -12.16
C ALA A 329 19.91 -3.45 -12.93
N GLY A 330 19.68 -2.80 -14.07
CA GLY A 330 18.57 -3.19 -14.91
C GLY A 330 18.40 -2.36 -16.15
N THR A 331 17.46 -2.80 -16.97
CA THR A 331 17.00 -2.13 -18.17
C THR A 331 15.52 -1.85 -18.09
N ASN A 332 15.09 -0.81 -18.79
CA ASN A 332 13.69 -0.55 -19.04
C ASN A 332 13.52 -0.03 -20.46
N GLN A 333 12.37 -0.34 -21.03
CA GLN A 333 11.88 0.28 -22.25
C GLN A 333 10.44 0.66 -21.97
N ILE A 334 10.13 1.92 -22.22
CA ILE A 334 8.78 2.42 -22.08
C ILE A 334 8.46 3.29 -23.28
N ASP A 335 7.29 3.06 -23.85
CA ASP A 335 6.63 3.83 -24.90
C ASP A 335 5.12 3.72 -24.70
N ASP A 336 4.32 4.28 -25.61
CA ASP A 336 2.86 4.30 -25.50
C ASP A 336 2.25 2.89 -25.48
N ASP A 337 2.90 1.92 -26.15
CA ASP A 337 2.36 0.59 -26.38
C ASP A 337 3.09 -0.51 -25.60
N LYS A 338 4.26 -0.24 -25.04
CA LYS A 338 5.11 -1.24 -24.39
C LYS A 338 5.73 -0.67 -23.13
N LEU A 339 5.60 -1.42 -22.05
CA LEU A 339 6.39 -1.26 -20.85
C LEU A 339 7.16 -2.55 -20.57
N ALA A 340 8.48 -2.57 -20.76
CA ALA A 340 9.36 -3.67 -20.39
C ALA A 340 10.33 -3.26 -19.29
N MET A 341 10.57 -4.15 -18.34
CA MET A 341 11.47 -3.93 -17.20
C MET A 341 12.27 -5.20 -16.91
N ASN A 342 13.54 -5.02 -16.57
CA ASN A 342 14.40 -6.09 -16.08
C ASN A 342 15.38 -5.53 -15.06
N TYR A 343 15.00 -5.57 -13.79
CA TYR A 343 15.78 -5.08 -12.67
C TYR A 343 16.21 -6.21 -11.75
N LYS A 344 17.39 -6.03 -11.17
CA LYS A 344 17.97 -6.89 -10.15
C LYS A 344 18.60 -6.03 -9.07
N ILE A 345 18.30 -6.33 -7.81
CA ILE A 345 18.92 -5.76 -6.63
C ILE A 345 19.71 -6.89 -5.95
N THR A 346 20.97 -6.67 -5.63
CA THR A 346 21.82 -7.62 -4.88
C THR A 346 22.42 -6.94 -3.67
N ALA A 347 22.32 -7.58 -2.52
CA ALA A 347 22.94 -7.16 -1.26
C ALA A 347 23.38 -8.40 -0.50
N ASP A 348 24.68 -8.55 -0.25
CA ASP A 348 25.28 -9.74 0.36
C ASP A 348 24.78 -11.05 -0.32
N ASP A 349 24.15 -11.96 0.43
CA ASP A 349 23.60 -13.23 -0.08
C ASP A 349 22.13 -13.14 -0.56
N THR A 350 21.61 -11.91 -0.68
CA THR A 350 20.22 -11.63 -1.08
C THR A 350 20.17 -11.03 -2.48
N GLU A 351 19.30 -11.59 -3.32
CA GLU A 351 18.96 -11.07 -4.65
C GLU A 351 17.44 -10.91 -4.79
N LEU A 352 17.00 -9.72 -5.19
CA LEU A 352 15.64 -9.46 -5.64
C LEU A 352 15.67 -9.15 -7.14
N SER A 353 14.68 -9.61 -7.89
CA SER A 353 14.58 -9.35 -9.33
C SER A 353 13.15 -9.08 -9.74
N LEU A 354 12.98 -8.20 -10.73
CA LEU A 354 11.72 -7.91 -11.41
C LEU A 354 12.00 -7.96 -12.90
N LYS A 355 11.38 -8.89 -13.61
CA LYS A 355 11.47 -8.99 -15.06
C LYS A 355 10.11 -9.16 -15.67
N GLY A 356 9.77 -8.36 -16.67
CA GLY A 356 8.50 -8.51 -17.35
C GLY A 356 8.23 -7.47 -18.42
N LYS A 357 7.09 -7.64 -19.06
CA LYS A 357 6.57 -6.67 -20.01
C LYS A 357 5.05 -6.58 -19.96
N SER A 358 4.56 -5.39 -20.23
CA SER A 358 3.19 -5.07 -20.60
C SER A 358 3.20 -4.61 -22.05
N THR A 359 2.26 -5.09 -22.86
CA THR A 359 2.08 -4.66 -24.25
C THR A 359 0.62 -4.29 -24.48
N LYS A 360 0.38 -3.14 -25.10
CA LYS A 360 -0.90 -2.59 -25.52
C LYS A 360 -1.12 -2.87 -27.00
N ASP A 361 -2.37 -3.15 -27.36
CA ASP A 361 -2.89 -3.26 -28.71
C ASP A 361 -4.31 -2.70 -28.68
N ASP A 362 -4.47 -1.43 -29.08
CA ASP A 362 -5.65 -0.61 -28.79
C ASP A 362 -5.99 -0.60 -27.27
N ASP A 363 -7.22 -0.95 -26.91
CA ASP A 363 -7.70 -1.02 -25.52
C ASP A 363 -7.42 -2.38 -24.85
N LYS A 364 -6.43 -3.15 -25.33
CA LYS A 364 -6.07 -4.46 -24.79
C LYS A 364 -4.65 -4.47 -24.27
N TYR A 365 -4.46 -4.91 -23.04
CA TYR A 365 -3.13 -5.04 -22.44
C TYR A 365 -2.80 -6.50 -22.15
N LYS A 366 -1.54 -6.87 -22.34
CA LYS A 366 -1.00 -8.18 -21.97
C LYS A 366 0.19 -8.00 -21.05
N ASP A 367 0.02 -8.36 -19.80
CA ASP A 367 1.05 -8.26 -18.77
C ASP A 367 1.69 -9.61 -18.50
N ASN A 368 3.01 -9.64 -18.40
CA ASN A 368 3.77 -10.80 -17.98
C ASN A 368 4.94 -10.34 -17.12
N TYR A 369 4.86 -10.55 -15.82
CA TYR A 369 5.88 -10.14 -14.85
C TYR A 369 6.34 -11.32 -14.00
N THR A 370 7.61 -11.30 -13.62
CA THR A 370 8.24 -12.26 -12.74
C THR A 370 9.02 -11.49 -11.68
N ILE A 371 8.69 -11.72 -10.41
CA ILE A 371 9.43 -11.24 -9.26
C ILE A 371 10.18 -12.43 -8.67
N GLY A 372 11.50 -12.35 -8.55
CA GLY A 372 12.33 -13.37 -7.93
C GLY A 372 12.96 -12.86 -6.64
N ALA A 373 12.99 -13.67 -5.60
CA ALA A 373 13.71 -13.42 -4.37
C ALA A 373 14.57 -14.64 -4.00
N ASN A 374 15.89 -14.45 -3.95
CA ASN A 374 16.85 -15.48 -3.59
C ASN A 374 17.60 -15.02 -2.34
N GLU A 375 17.59 -15.82 -1.28
CA GLU A 375 18.33 -15.58 -0.04
C GLU A 375 19.10 -16.85 0.33
N SER A 376 20.41 -16.84 0.11
CA SER A 376 21.28 -18.02 0.24
C SER A 376 20.74 -19.24 -0.53
N TYR A 377 20.10 -20.20 0.16
CA TYR A 377 19.52 -21.43 -0.41
C TYR A 377 18.01 -21.36 -0.64
N LYS A 378 17.33 -20.31 -0.16
CA LYS A 378 15.88 -20.12 -0.34
C LYS A 378 15.65 -19.34 -1.62
N LYS A 379 14.82 -19.91 -2.50
CA LYS A 379 14.36 -19.24 -3.72
C LYS A 379 12.86 -19.14 -3.70
N SER A 380 12.37 -17.95 -4.02
CA SER A 380 10.96 -17.67 -4.21
C SER A 380 10.78 -16.93 -5.54
N THR A 381 9.72 -17.24 -6.26
CA THR A 381 9.37 -16.60 -7.52
C THR A 381 7.87 -16.39 -7.59
N ILE A 382 7.44 -15.18 -7.91
CA ILE A 382 6.06 -14.82 -8.18
C ILE A 382 5.96 -14.48 -9.66
N LYS A 383 5.10 -15.18 -10.40
CA LYS A 383 4.81 -14.89 -11.82
C LYS A 383 3.38 -14.36 -11.94
N LEU A 384 3.21 -13.23 -12.60
CA LEU A 384 1.94 -12.63 -12.96
C LEU A 384 1.79 -12.70 -14.47
N SER A 385 0.63 -13.17 -14.92
CA SER A 385 0.14 -12.95 -16.28
C SER A 385 -1.25 -12.32 -16.23
N ASN A 386 -1.53 -11.35 -17.08
CA ASN A 386 -2.83 -10.71 -17.19
C ASN A 386 -3.16 -10.43 -18.65
N ASN A 387 -4.42 -10.63 -19.03
CA ASN A 387 -4.99 -10.07 -20.24
C ASN A 387 -6.09 -9.10 -19.82
N GLU A 388 -5.87 -7.82 -20.08
CA GLU A 388 -6.80 -6.76 -19.79
C GLU A 388 -7.51 -6.33 -21.08
N THR A 389 -8.78 -5.93 -20.96
CA THR A 389 -9.52 -5.24 -22.01
C THR A 389 -10.27 -4.08 -21.40
N GLN A 390 -10.24 -2.93 -22.07
CA GLN A 390 -10.94 -1.72 -21.66
C GLN A 390 -12.02 -1.36 -22.68
N ASP A 391 -13.12 -0.79 -22.20
CA ASP A 391 -14.22 -0.25 -23.00
C ASP A 391 -14.86 0.90 -22.23
N GLY A 392 -14.37 2.12 -22.46
CA GLY A 392 -14.82 3.33 -21.79
C GLY A 392 -14.60 3.30 -20.28
N ASP A 393 -15.68 3.12 -19.51
CA ASP A 393 -15.65 3.03 -18.04
C ASP A 393 -15.43 1.61 -17.51
N LYS A 394 -15.38 0.61 -18.39
CA LYS A 394 -15.24 -0.80 -18.04
C LYS A 394 -13.84 -1.31 -18.28
N ARG A 395 -13.36 -2.12 -17.35
CA ARG A 395 -12.09 -2.86 -17.42
C ARG A 395 -12.32 -4.31 -17.01
N THR A 396 -11.87 -5.23 -17.85
CA THR A 396 -11.89 -6.67 -17.57
C THR A 396 -10.46 -7.20 -17.52
N ASP A 397 -10.07 -7.80 -16.40
CA ASP A 397 -8.79 -8.49 -16.23
C ASP A 397 -9.01 -10.00 -16.16
N LYS A 398 -8.19 -10.76 -16.88
CA LYS A 398 -8.12 -12.23 -16.77
C LYS A 398 -6.68 -12.66 -16.65
N GLY A 399 -6.31 -13.16 -15.49
CA GLY A 399 -4.92 -13.43 -15.20
C GLY A 399 -4.67 -14.61 -14.30
N LYS A 400 -3.38 -14.87 -14.10
CA LYS A 400 -2.85 -15.93 -13.27
C LYS A 400 -1.66 -15.42 -12.48
N VAL A 401 -1.65 -15.72 -11.19
CA VAL A 401 -0.52 -15.53 -10.29
C VAL A 401 0.01 -16.91 -9.88
N SER A 402 1.30 -17.15 -10.07
CA SER A 402 1.97 -18.37 -9.60
C SER A 402 3.04 -17.99 -8.59
N VAL A 403 2.92 -18.52 -7.38
CA VAL A 403 3.89 -18.36 -6.29
C VAL A 403 4.63 -19.68 -6.12
N ASP A 404 5.91 -19.69 -6.44
CA ASP A 404 6.83 -20.78 -6.12
C ASP A 404 7.68 -20.33 -4.94
N ALA A 405 7.47 -20.90 -3.76
CA ALA A 405 8.24 -20.58 -2.56
C ALA A 405 8.69 -21.85 -1.87
N ASN A 406 10.01 -22.03 -1.71
CA ASN A 406 10.59 -23.18 -0.99
C ASN A 406 10.02 -24.53 -1.46
N TYR A 407 10.00 -24.76 -2.79
CA TYR A 407 9.52 -25.98 -3.45
C TYR A 407 8.01 -26.23 -3.37
N ARG A 408 7.22 -25.25 -2.92
CA ARG A 408 5.76 -25.28 -3.00
C ARG A 408 5.29 -24.29 -4.03
N LYS A 409 4.62 -24.80 -5.06
CA LYS A 409 3.95 -23.99 -6.07
C LYS A 409 2.48 -23.85 -5.69
N THR A 410 2.02 -22.60 -5.60
CA THR A 410 0.60 -22.25 -5.48
C THR A 410 0.22 -21.43 -6.70
N GLU A 411 -0.93 -21.71 -7.29
CA GLU A 411 -1.46 -20.97 -8.42
C GLU A 411 -2.81 -20.36 -8.07
N PHE A 412 -3.01 -19.15 -8.56
CA PHE A 412 -4.24 -18.38 -8.43
C PHE A 412 -4.64 -17.93 -9.82
N GLU A 413 -5.87 -18.20 -10.22
CA GLU A 413 -6.47 -17.66 -11.44
C GLU A 413 -7.49 -16.62 -11.03
N TYR A 414 -7.49 -15.47 -11.69
CA TYR A 414 -8.41 -14.41 -11.36
C TYR A 414 -9.12 -13.84 -12.58
N HIS A 415 -10.33 -13.37 -12.35
CA HIS A 415 -11.13 -12.64 -13.33
C HIS A 415 -11.77 -11.45 -12.61
N ASN A 416 -11.44 -10.24 -13.05
CA ASN A 416 -11.97 -9.01 -12.49
C ASN A 416 -12.78 -8.28 -13.56
N ASN A 417 -13.98 -7.83 -13.23
CA ASN A 417 -14.73 -6.87 -14.03
C ASN A 417 -14.96 -5.63 -13.17
N LEU A 418 -14.46 -4.49 -13.64
CA LEU A 418 -14.53 -3.21 -12.95
C LEU A 418 -15.25 -2.21 -13.85
N GLU A 419 -16.23 -1.50 -13.32
CA GLU A 419 -16.92 -0.38 -13.98
C GLU A 419 -16.71 0.85 -13.10
N THR A 420 -15.99 1.86 -13.59
CA THR A 420 -15.68 3.09 -12.85
C THR A 420 -16.34 4.30 -13.50
N ASP A 421 -17.57 4.60 -13.08
CA ASP A 421 -18.32 5.76 -13.55
C ASP A 421 -18.01 7.00 -12.69
N VAL A 422 -16.96 7.71 -13.09
CA VAL A 422 -16.51 8.94 -12.44
C VAL A 422 -17.59 10.03 -12.44
N LYS A 423 -18.49 10.05 -13.43
CA LYS A 423 -19.53 11.10 -13.55
C LYS A 423 -20.65 10.88 -12.54
N ASN A 424 -21.09 9.63 -12.38
CA ASN A 424 -22.13 9.25 -11.45
C ASN A 424 -21.61 8.89 -10.05
N ASN A 425 -20.29 8.99 -9.83
CA ASN A 425 -19.63 8.71 -8.56
C ASN A 425 -19.84 7.28 -8.06
N THR A 426 -19.84 6.31 -8.98
CA THR A 426 -20.00 4.89 -8.65
C THR A 426 -18.86 4.05 -9.24
N GLN A 427 -18.42 3.05 -8.50
CA GLN A 427 -17.53 2.01 -9.00
C GLN A 427 -18.10 0.64 -8.64
N LYS A 428 -18.19 -0.28 -9.60
CA LYS A 428 -18.68 -1.65 -9.37
C LYS A 428 -17.61 -2.65 -9.72
N GLN A 429 -17.48 -3.70 -8.91
CA GLN A 429 -16.51 -4.76 -9.09
C GLN A 429 -17.19 -6.13 -9.04
N ASP A 430 -16.83 -7.04 -9.96
CA ASP A 430 -17.08 -8.48 -9.87
C ASP A 430 -15.73 -9.18 -10.04
N PHE A 431 -15.17 -9.62 -8.91
CA PHE A 431 -13.87 -10.25 -8.82
C PHE A 431 -14.02 -11.72 -8.46
N LYS A 432 -13.32 -12.58 -9.19
CA LYS A 432 -13.24 -14.02 -8.94
C LYS A 432 -11.80 -14.43 -8.78
N LEU A 433 -11.53 -15.28 -7.79
CA LEU A 433 -10.23 -15.85 -7.51
C LEU A 433 -10.36 -17.36 -7.32
N THR A 434 -9.72 -18.15 -8.17
CA THR A 434 -9.70 -19.60 -8.08
C THR A 434 -8.31 -20.07 -7.68
N THR A 435 -8.23 -20.99 -6.72
CA THR A 435 -6.97 -21.62 -6.30
C THR A 435 -7.19 -23.09 -5.90
N ASP A 436 -6.16 -23.91 -6.01
CA ASP A 436 -6.24 -25.31 -5.63
C ASP A 436 -5.94 -25.52 -4.16
N VAL A 437 -6.89 -26.11 -3.44
CA VAL A 437 -6.73 -26.58 -2.07
C VAL A 437 -6.82 -28.11 -2.09
N GLN A 438 -5.74 -28.80 -1.70
CA GLN A 438 -5.65 -30.26 -1.76
C GLN A 438 -6.03 -30.84 -3.14
N TYR A 439 -5.54 -30.22 -4.22
CA TYR A 439 -5.82 -30.60 -5.62
C TYR A 439 -7.29 -30.45 -6.04
N GLN A 440 -8.06 -29.64 -5.33
CA GLN A 440 -9.46 -29.33 -5.65
C GLN A 440 -9.61 -27.80 -5.80
N PRO A 441 -10.26 -27.32 -6.87
CA PRO A 441 -10.38 -25.89 -7.12
C PRO A 441 -11.40 -25.25 -6.19
N VAL A 442 -11.00 -24.22 -5.45
CA VAL A 442 -11.86 -23.37 -4.64
C VAL A 442 -11.95 -22.01 -5.30
N THR A 443 -13.17 -21.51 -5.53
CA THR A 443 -13.38 -20.19 -6.15
C THR A 443 -14.00 -19.22 -5.18
N PHE A 444 -13.32 -18.12 -4.88
CA PHE A 444 -13.84 -17.00 -4.13
C PHE A 444 -14.46 -15.99 -5.09
N ASN A 445 -15.69 -15.57 -4.86
CA ASN A 445 -16.36 -14.50 -5.60
C ASN A 445 -16.53 -13.30 -4.67
N ILE A 446 -16.12 -12.12 -5.14
CA ILE A 446 -16.24 -10.85 -4.43
C ILE A 446 -16.96 -9.87 -5.35
N LYS A 447 -18.12 -9.40 -4.94
CA LYS A 447 -18.82 -8.30 -5.60
C LYS A 447 -18.67 -7.04 -4.77
N GLY A 448 -18.32 -5.94 -5.40
CA GLY A 448 -18.15 -4.64 -4.76
C GLY A 448 -18.99 -3.57 -5.42
N GLU A 449 -19.52 -2.65 -4.62
CA GLU A 449 -20.06 -1.38 -5.07
C GLU A 449 -19.49 -0.28 -4.19
N THR A 450 -18.90 0.75 -4.80
CA THR A 450 -18.43 1.95 -4.13
C THR A 450 -19.23 3.14 -4.63
N LYS A 451 -19.74 3.96 -3.71
CA LYS A 451 -20.45 5.21 -4.00
C LYS A 451 -19.75 6.36 -3.31
N LEU A 452 -19.52 7.46 -4.04
CA LEU A 452 -19.03 8.70 -3.44
C LEU A 452 -20.19 9.67 -3.17
N LYS A 453 -19.99 10.58 -2.22
CA LYS A 453 -20.98 11.56 -1.74
C LYS A 453 -22.18 10.95 -1.01
N ASP A 454 -22.15 9.64 -0.77
CA ASP A 454 -23.16 8.98 0.03
C ASP A 454 -23.00 9.36 1.50
N ASP A 455 -24.14 9.55 2.17
CA ASP A 455 -24.17 9.87 3.59
C ASP A 455 -23.87 8.61 4.42
N ILE A 456 -22.90 8.74 5.34
CA ILE A 456 -22.59 7.69 6.30
C ILE A 456 -23.62 7.71 7.44
N LYS A 457 -24.41 6.64 7.51
CA LYS A 457 -25.54 6.50 8.45
C LYS A 457 -25.33 5.32 9.39
N PHE A 458 -25.58 5.55 10.67
CA PHE A 458 -25.61 4.54 11.71
C PHE A 458 -26.47 5.01 12.89
N GLU A 459 -27.03 4.05 13.63
CA GLU A 459 -27.82 4.32 14.83
C GLU A 459 -26.92 4.75 15.99
N LYS A 460 -27.38 5.75 16.74
CA LYS A 460 -26.70 6.26 17.95
C LYS A 460 -27.64 6.55 19.12
N SER A 461 -28.94 6.48 18.88
CA SER A 461 -29.95 6.82 19.90
C SER A 461 -29.92 5.79 21.03
N GLY A 462 -29.93 6.28 22.27
CA GLY A 462 -29.92 5.40 23.46
C GLY A 462 -28.60 4.67 23.71
N ALA A 463 -27.50 5.05 23.05
CA ALA A 463 -26.22 4.38 23.21
C ALA A 463 -25.69 4.49 24.66
N LYS A 464 -25.35 3.34 25.25
CA LYS A 464 -24.82 3.22 26.62
C LYS A 464 -23.32 3.46 26.64
N ASP A 465 -22.87 4.24 27.60
CA ASP A 465 -21.47 4.65 27.69
C ASP A 465 -20.61 3.55 28.32
N LEU A 466 -19.67 3.00 27.55
CA LEU A 466 -18.72 1.97 28.01
C LEU A 466 -17.77 2.50 29.08
N ASN A 467 -17.42 3.79 29.00
CA ASN A 467 -16.57 4.46 29.98
C ASN A 467 -17.22 4.42 31.37
N GLU A 468 -18.54 4.58 31.43
CA GLU A 468 -19.31 4.68 32.68
C GLU A 468 -19.87 3.35 33.20
N LEU A 469 -19.77 2.25 32.45
CA LEU A 469 -20.29 0.95 32.91
C LEU A 469 -19.63 0.49 34.22
N SER A 470 -20.42 0.04 35.18
CA SER A 470 -19.88 -0.62 36.37
C SER A 470 -19.31 -2.01 36.04
N ASP A 471 -18.39 -2.53 36.86
CA ASP A 471 -17.91 -3.92 36.72
C ASP A 471 -19.04 -4.95 36.71
N SER A 472 -20.12 -4.67 37.45
CA SER A 472 -21.32 -5.52 37.49
C SER A 472 -22.03 -5.52 36.14
N ASP A 473 -22.18 -4.35 35.51
CA ASP A 473 -22.83 -4.24 34.21
C ASP A 473 -21.95 -4.77 33.07
N LEU A 474 -20.63 -4.62 33.17
CA LEU A 474 -19.68 -5.24 32.25
C LEU A 474 -19.73 -6.77 32.33
N LYS A 475 -19.82 -7.35 33.54
CA LYS A 475 -20.07 -8.79 33.72
C LYS A 475 -21.41 -9.24 33.16
N LYS A 476 -22.46 -8.42 33.23
CA LYS A 476 -23.75 -8.72 32.60
C LYS A 476 -23.63 -8.73 31.07
N LEU A 477 -22.95 -7.74 30.50
CA LEU A 477 -22.67 -7.65 29.06
C LEU A 477 -21.88 -8.88 28.58
N GLN A 478 -20.81 -9.27 29.28
CA GLN A 478 -20.04 -10.47 28.95
C GLN A 478 -20.92 -11.74 28.97
N LYS A 479 -21.78 -11.89 29.98
CA LYS A 479 -22.74 -13.02 30.03
C LYS A 479 -23.75 -13.00 28.90
N GLU A 480 -24.22 -11.80 28.53
CA GLU A 480 -25.13 -11.63 27.40
C GLU A 480 -24.47 -12.04 26.08
N ILE A 481 -23.25 -11.57 25.83
CA ILE A 481 -22.43 -11.95 24.67
C ILE A 481 -22.29 -13.47 24.60
N SER A 482 -21.89 -14.12 25.70
CA SER A 482 -21.76 -15.57 25.74
C SER A 482 -23.08 -16.27 25.42
N LYS A 483 -24.20 -15.82 26.00
CA LYS A 483 -25.52 -16.43 25.79
C LYS A 483 -26.01 -16.24 24.34
N LYS A 484 -25.83 -15.06 23.76
CA LYS A 484 -26.20 -14.76 22.37
C LYS A 484 -25.33 -15.54 21.39
N THR A 485 -24.03 -15.64 21.66
CA THR A 485 -23.09 -16.47 20.89
C THR A 485 -23.53 -17.93 20.91
N GLU A 486 -23.83 -18.49 22.08
CA GLU A 486 -24.36 -19.85 22.20
C GLU A 486 -25.68 -20.03 21.44
N GLY A 487 -26.56 -19.02 21.45
CA GLY A 487 -27.81 -19.01 20.70
C GLY A 487 -27.56 -19.14 19.19
N ILE A 488 -26.72 -18.24 18.64
CA ILE A 488 -26.31 -18.26 17.24
C ILE A 488 -25.72 -19.63 16.87
N VAL A 489 -24.78 -20.15 17.66
CA VAL A 489 -24.15 -21.46 17.41
C VAL A 489 -25.19 -22.60 17.43
N LYS A 490 -26.15 -22.58 18.37
CA LYS A 490 -27.22 -23.59 18.45
C LYS A 490 -28.16 -23.53 17.27
N ASP A 491 -28.47 -22.34 16.77
CA ASP A 491 -29.33 -22.16 15.60
C ASP A 491 -28.62 -22.64 14.34
N LEU A 492 -27.37 -22.25 14.14
CA LEU A 492 -26.51 -22.76 13.06
C LEU A 492 -26.40 -24.28 13.09
N ALA A 493 -26.16 -24.88 14.25
CA ALA A 493 -26.04 -26.34 14.39
C ALA A 493 -27.29 -27.12 13.95
N LYS A 494 -28.48 -26.49 13.88
CA LYS A 494 -29.68 -27.12 13.31
C LYS A 494 -29.61 -27.20 11.79
N ASP A 495 -29.00 -26.20 11.16
CA ASP A 495 -28.86 -26.12 9.70
C ASP A 495 -27.77 -27.06 9.19
N PHE A 496 -26.73 -27.33 9.98
CA PHE A 496 -25.71 -28.36 9.68
C PHE A 496 -26.23 -29.80 9.79
N LYS A 497 -27.41 -30.04 10.37
CA LYS A 497 -28.00 -31.39 10.58
C LYS A 497 -29.08 -31.76 9.58
N LYS A 498 -29.52 -30.80 8.75
CA LYS A 498 -30.46 -31.03 7.64
C LYS A 498 -29.67 -31.28 6.36
#